data_AF-A0A2U3V5H0-F1
#
_entry.id   AF-A0A2U3V5H0-F1
#
_cell.length_a   1.000
_cell.length_b   1.000
_cell.length_c   1.000
_cell.angle_alpha   90.00
_cell.angle_beta   90.00
_cell.angle_gamma   90.00
#
_symmetry.space_group_name_H-M   'P 1'
#
loop_
_entity.id
_entity.type
_entity.pdbx_description
1 polymer ?
#
loop_
_entity_poly.entity_id
_entity_poly.type
_entity_poly.pdbx_seq_one_letter_code
_entity_poly.pdbx_strand_id
1 'polypeptide(L)'
;MAENSGRTGKNSGSGAGKGTVSAEQVIAGFNRLRQEQRGLASKAAELEMELNEHSLVIDTLKEVDETRKCYRMVGGVLVERTVKEVLPALENNKEQIQKIIETLTQQLQAKGKELNEFREKHNIRLMGEDEKPGAKENSDGAGAKSSSAGVLVS
;
A
#
# COMPACT_ATOMS: atom_id res chain seq x y z
N MET A 1 73.78 23.40 -20.20
CA MET A 1 72.58 23.73 -19.39
C MET A 1 71.87 22.40 -19.13
N ALA A 2 72.34 21.57 -18.20
CA ALA A 2 72.18 21.64 -16.74
C ALA A 2 70.73 21.38 -16.29
N GLU A 3 70.52 20.12 -15.87
CA GLU A 3 69.64 19.57 -14.81
C GLU A 3 68.38 20.32 -14.36
N ASN A 4 67.26 19.60 -14.23
CA ASN A 4 66.55 19.63 -12.95
C ASN A 4 65.85 18.31 -12.63
N SER A 5 66.29 17.74 -11.52
CA SER A 5 65.77 16.57 -10.83
C SER A 5 64.40 16.83 -10.20
N GLY A 6 63.69 15.73 -9.93
CA GLY A 6 62.30 15.74 -9.51
C GLY A 6 62.00 16.38 -8.15
N ARG A 7 60.71 16.53 -7.89
CA ARG A 7 60.18 16.68 -6.54
C ARG A 7 58.83 16.00 -6.42
N THR A 8 58.81 15.04 -5.51
CA THR A 8 57.70 14.27 -4.99
C THR A 8 56.57 15.16 -4.45
N GLY A 9 55.37 15.00 -5.00
CA GLY A 9 54.12 15.50 -4.43
C GLY A 9 53.42 14.40 -3.64
N LYS A 10 53.77 14.28 -2.35
CA LYS A 10 53.01 13.52 -1.34
C LYS A 10 52.03 14.50 -0.69
N ASN A 11 50.72 14.31 -0.83
CA ASN A 11 49.83 14.21 0.33
C ASN A 11 48.43 13.76 -0.09
N SER A 12 48.12 12.53 0.31
CA SER A 12 46.79 11.97 0.48
C SER A 12 45.97 12.84 1.44
N GLY A 13 45.04 13.62 0.88
CA GLY A 13 43.93 14.23 1.62
C GLY A 13 42.65 13.45 1.32
N SER A 14 42.49 12.31 1.99
CA SER A 14 41.21 11.60 2.07
C SER A 14 40.21 12.50 2.80
N GLY A 15 39.44 13.27 2.03
CA GLY A 15 38.25 13.96 2.50
C GLY A 15 37.06 13.05 2.27
N ALA A 16 36.80 12.14 3.22
CA ALA A 16 35.55 11.42 3.32
C ALA A 16 34.41 12.43 3.49
N GLY A 17 33.83 12.87 2.38
CA GLY A 17 32.59 13.62 2.37
C GLY A 17 31.52 12.71 2.97
N LYS A 18 31.06 13.05 4.18
CA LYS A 18 29.81 12.56 4.75
C LYS A 18 28.75 12.62 3.64
N GLY A 19 28.34 11.46 3.14
CA GLY A 19 27.39 11.31 2.05
C GLY A 19 26.06 11.96 2.44
N THR A 20 25.88 13.21 2.05
CA THR A 20 24.58 13.86 2.07
C THR A 20 23.82 13.31 0.87
N VAL A 21 22.80 12.51 1.16
CA VAL A 21 21.87 11.97 0.15
C VAL A 21 21.32 13.16 -0.63
N SER A 22 21.39 13.13 -1.97
CA SER A 22 20.95 14.28 -2.78
C SER A 22 19.43 14.49 -2.66
N ALA A 23 18.95 15.70 -2.92
CA ALA A 23 17.51 15.99 -2.85
C ALA A 23 16.70 15.09 -3.79
N GLU A 24 17.24 14.77 -4.96
CA GLU A 24 16.62 13.83 -5.91
C GLU A 24 16.55 12.41 -5.34
N GLN A 25 17.61 11.96 -4.66
CA GLN A 25 17.64 10.64 -4.02
C GLN A 25 16.63 10.53 -2.87
N VAL A 26 16.47 11.61 -2.09
CA VAL A 26 15.46 11.70 -1.02
C VAL A 26 14.05 11.59 -1.60
N ILE A 27 13.74 12.36 -2.64
CA ILE A 27 12.41 12.33 -3.28
C ILE A 27 12.14 10.96 -3.92
N ALA A 28 13.12 10.38 -4.59
CA ALA A 28 13.01 9.04 -5.18
C ALA A 28 12.75 7.97 -4.11
N GLY A 29 13.47 8.02 -2.99
CA GLY A 29 13.27 7.12 -1.85
C GLY A 29 11.87 7.24 -1.24
N PHE A 30 11.40 8.47 -1.02
CA PHE A 30 10.05 8.73 -0.51
C PHE A 30 8.95 8.22 -1.45
N ASN A 31 9.09 8.47 -2.75
CA ASN A 31 8.13 7.98 -3.75
C ASN A 31 8.10 6.45 -3.81
N ARG A 32 9.26 5.79 -3.67
CA ARG A 32 9.34 4.34 -3.58
C ARG A 32 8.59 3.81 -2.36
N LEU A 33 8.83 4.38 -1.17
CA LEU A 33 8.13 3.98 0.06
C LEU A 33 6.61 4.15 -0.06
N ARG A 34 6.17 5.25 -0.70
CA ARG A 34 4.75 5.52 -0.96
C ARG A 34 4.15 4.51 -1.93
N GLN A 35 4.89 4.11 -2.97
CA GLN A 35 4.46 3.09 -3.91
C GLN A 35 4.35 1.72 -3.24
N GLU A 36 5.31 1.35 -2.39
CA GLU A 36 5.28 0.13 -1.58
C GLU A 36 4.05 0.11 -0.66
N GLN A 37 3.78 1.22 0.06
CA GLN A 37 2.60 1.33 0.93
C GLN A 37 1.29 1.15 0.16
N ARG A 38 1.16 1.78 -1.02
CA ARG A 38 -0.03 1.63 -1.88
C ARG A 38 -0.20 0.21 -2.40
N GLY A 39 0.90 -0.45 -2.76
CA GLY A 39 0.89 -1.85 -3.18
C GLY A 39 0.38 -2.78 -2.07
N LEU A 40 0.87 -2.58 -0.84
CA LEU A 40 0.39 -3.32 0.34
C LEU A 40 -1.10 -3.09 0.59
N ALA A 41 -1.56 -1.84 0.50
CA ALA A 41 -2.97 -1.50 0.68
C ALA A 41 -3.87 -2.17 -0.36
N SER A 42 -3.46 -2.13 -1.64
CA SER A 42 -4.19 -2.78 -2.73
C SER A 42 -4.28 -4.28 -2.52
N LYS A 43 -3.19 -4.93 -2.09
CA LYS A 43 -3.20 -6.38 -1.87
C LYS A 43 -4.02 -6.79 -0.65
N ALA A 44 -4.00 -5.99 0.41
CA ALA A 44 -4.85 -6.22 1.59
C ALA A 44 -6.33 -6.16 1.20
N ALA A 45 -6.74 -5.12 0.45
CA ALA A 45 -8.13 -4.98 0.01
C ALA A 45 -8.60 -6.13 -0.91
N GLU A 46 -7.73 -6.61 -1.82
CA GLU A 46 -8.02 -7.78 -2.65
C GLU A 46 -8.27 -9.03 -1.80
N LEU A 47 -7.40 -9.31 -0.83
CA LEU A 47 -7.54 -10.47 0.06
C LEU A 47 -8.74 -10.35 1.00
N GLU A 48 -9.11 -9.13 1.43
CA GLU A 48 -10.33 -8.90 2.21
C GLU A 48 -11.58 -9.26 1.42
N MET A 49 -11.63 -8.98 0.12
CA MET A 49 -12.73 -9.41 -0.75
C MET A 49 -12.78 -10.94 -0.85
N GLU A 50 -11.63 -11.60 -1.09
CA GLU A 50 -11.55 -13.07 -1.13
C GLU A 50 -12.00 -13.71 0.21
N LEU A 51 -11.62 -13.11 1.35
CA LEU A 51 -12.01 -13.57 2.68
C LEU A 51 -13.55 -13.53 2.87
N ASN A 52 -14.18 -12.46 2.39
CA ASN A 52 -15.63 -12.28 2.46
C ASN A 52 -16.35 -13.29 1.56
N GLU A 53 -15.85 -13.51 0.35
CA GLU A 53 -16.38 -14.53 -0.57
C GLU A 53 -16.27 -15.94 0.04
N HIS A 54 -15.10 -16.28 0.59
CA HIS A 54 -14.91 -17.54 1.30
C HIS A 54 -15.88 -17.72 2.46
N SER A 55 -16.12 -16.66 3.24
CA SER A 55 -17.07 -16.69 4.35
C SER A 55 -18.49 -16.99 3.88
N LEU A 56 -18.97 -16.30 2.83
CA LEU A 56 -20.29 -16.53 2.26
C LEU A 56 -20.45 -17.96 1.73
N VAL A 57 -19.44 -18.48 1.02
CA VAL A 57 -19.48 -19.86 0.50
C VAL A 57 -19.52 -20.87 1.64
N ILE A 58 -18.74 -20.68 2.70
CA ILE A 58 -18.74 -21.58 3.87
C ILE A 58 -20.10 -21.55 4.56
N ASP A 59 -20.67 -20.37 4.78
CA ASP A 59 -21.97 -20.23 5.46
C ASP A 59 -23.08 -20.94 4.68
N THR A 60 -23.11 -20.76 3.36
CA THR A 60 -24.08 -21.46 2.50
C THR A 60 -23.87 -22.98 2.48
N LEU A 61 -22.62 -23.46 2.45
CA LEU A 61 -22.33 -24.90 2.43
C LEU A 61 -22.62 -25.60 3.76
N LYS A 62 -22.59 -24.88 4.89
CA LYS A 62 -22.94 -25.42 6.22
C LYS A 62 -24.41 -25.80 6.34
N GLU A 63 -25.28 -25.19 5.55
CA GLU A 63 -26.71 -25.52 5.49
C GLU A 63 -27.02 -26.68 4.54
N VAL A 64 -26.02 -27.15 3.77
CA VAL A 64 -26.15 -28.22 2.78
C VAL A 64 -25.69 -29.55 3.38
N ASP A 65 -26.36 -30.64 2.99
CA ASP A 65 -25.99 -31.99 3.39
C ASP A 65 -24.54 -32.33 3.03
N GLU A 66 -23.79 -32.86 4.00
CA GLU A 66 -22.36 -33.17 3.88
C GLU A 66 -22.03 -34.20 2.79
N THR A 67 -22.96 -35.09 2.46
CA THR A 67 -22.80 -36.14 1.43
C THR A 67 -23.15 -35.64 0.03
N ARG A 68 -23.71 -34.42 -0.08
CA ARG A 68 -24.04 -33.80 -1.37
C ARG A 68 -22.78 -33.61 -2.20
N LYS A 69 -22.89 -33.94 -3.49
CA LYS A 69 -21.82 -33.71 -4.46
C LYS A 69 -21.59 -32.21 -4.66
N CYS A 70 -20.34 -31.81 -4.64
CA CYS A 70 -19.85 -30.47 -4.91
C CYS A 70 -18.84 -30.54 -6.07
N TYR A 71 -18.80 -29.51 -6.92
CA TYR A 71 -17.90 -29.46 -8.06
C TYR A 71 -16.97 -28.26 -7.91
N ARG A 72 -15.66 -28.49 -8.00
CA ARG A 72 -14.65 -27.43 -7.97
C ARG A 72 -14.03 -27.29 -9.35
N MET A 73 -13.94 -26.06 -9.85
CA MET A 73 -13.22 -25.77 -11.09
C MET A 73 -11.71 -25.66 -10.83
N VAL A 74 -10.91 -26.41 -11.57
CA VAL A 74 -9.44 -26.35 -11.53
C VAL A 74 -8.92 -26.38 -12.96
N GLY A 75 -8.28 -25.29 -13.41
CA GLY A 75 -7.68 -25.22 -14.74
C GLY A 75 -8.66 -25.49 -15.90
N GLY A 76 -9.94 -25.13 -15.73
CA GLY A 76 -11.01 -25.38 -16.72
C GLY A 76 -11.67 -26.76 -16.65
N VAL A 77 -11.26 -27.64 -15.72
CA VAL A 77 -11.90 -28.95 -15.48
C VAL A 77 -12.70 -28.90 -14.18
N LEU A 78 -13.90 -29.46 -14.18
CA LEU A 78 -14.71 -29.65 -12.98
C LEU A 78 -14.30 -30.95 -12.27
N VAL A 79 -13.86 -30.84 -11.02
CA VAL A 79 -13.51 -31.96 -10.16
C VAL A 79 -14.68 -32.23 -9.22
N GLU A 80 -15.21 -33.46 -9.26
CA GLU A 80 -16.27 -33.91 -8.35
C GLU A 80 -15.69 -34.20 -6.96
N ARG A 81 -16.37 -33.67 -5.93
CA ARG A 81 -16.07 -33.82 -4.51
C ARG A 81 -17.38 -33.90 -3.72
N THR A 82 -17.30 -34.04 -2.41
CA THR A 82 -18.44 -33.91 -1.51
C THR A 82 -18.29 -32.68 -0.62
N VAL A 83 -19.39 -32.18 -0.05
CA VAL A 83 -19.34 -31.02 0.87
C VAL A 83 -18.38 -31.29 2.04
N LYS A 84 -18.43 -32.49 2.64
CA LYS A 84 -17.51 -32.90 3.71
C LYS A 84 -16.02 -32.85 3.33
N GLU A 85 -15.69 -33.00 2.06
CA GLU A 85 -14.30 -32.94 1.58
C GLU A 85 -13.85 -31.51 1.27
N VAL A 86 -14.79 -30.65 0.86
CA VAL A 86 -14.51 -29.28 0.41
C VAL A 86 -14.52 -28.29 1.57
N LEU A 87 -15.44 -28.45 2.51
CA LEU A 87 -15.65 -27.51 3.61
C LEU A 87 -14.38 -27.29 4.45
N PRO A 88 -13.63 -28.33 4.87
CA PRO A 88 -12.41 -28.14 5.66
C PRO A 88 -11.32 -27.39 4.88
N ALA A 89 -11.25 -27.57 3.56
CA ALA A 89 -10.29 -26.87 2.72
C ALA A 89 -10.63 -25.39 2.58
N LEU A 90 -11.93 -25.05 2.49
CA LEU A 90 -12.39 -23.66 2.48
C LEU A 90 -12.12 -22.96 3.81
N GLU A 91 -12.36 -23.62 4.94
CA GLU A 91 -12.08 -23.08 6.28
C GLU A 91 -10.57 -22.84 6.48
N ASN A 92 -9.73 -23.80 6.10
CA ASN A 92 -8.28 -23.63 6.19
C ASN A 92 -7.77 -22.46 5.33
N ASN A 93 -8.24 -22.36 4.08
CA ASN A 93 -7.86 -21.27 3.18
C ASN A 93 -8.31 -19.91 3.73
N LYS A 94 -9.54 -19.81 4.27
CA LYS A 94 -10.03 -18.61 4.94
C LYS A 94 -9.11 -18.17 6.07
N GLU A 95 -8.71 -19.09 6.95
CA GLU A 95 -7.78 -18.79 8.05
C GLU A 95 -6.40 -18.32 7.56
N GLN A 96 -5.88 -18.92 6.49
CA GLN A 96 -4.61 -18.51 5.89
C GLN A 96 -4.70 -17.10 5.31
N ILE A 97 -5.77 -16.80 4.56
CA ILE A 97 -6.02 -15.46 4.01
C ILE A 97 -6.09 -14.43 5.14
N GLN A 98 -6.81 -14.73 6.22
CA GLN A 98 -6.91 -13.84 7.38
C GLN A 98 -5.53 -13.52 8.00
N LYS A 99 -4.67 -14.53 8.20
CA LYS A 99 -3.30 -14.34 8.71
C LYS A 99 -2.45 -13.48 7.77
N ILE A 100 -2.63 -13.62 6.46
CA ILE A 100 -1.91 -12.81 5.48
C ILE A 100 -2.38 -11.36 5.53
N ILE A 101 -3.69 -11.11 5.65
CA ILE A 101 -4.25 -9.76 5.80
C ILE A 101 -3.70 -9.08 7.06
N GLU A 102 -3.66 -9.79 8.19
CA GLU A 102 -3.07 -9.27 9.43
C GLU A 102 -1.60 -8.88 9.23
N THR A 103 -0.83 -9.73 8.54
CA THR A 103 0.58 -9.47 8.23
C THR A 103 0.75 -8.25 7.32
N LEU A 104 -0.07 -8.13 6.27
CA LEU A 104 -0.06 -6.98 5.36
C LEU A 104 -0.45 -5.69 6.08
N THR A 105 -1.40 -5.75 7.00
CA THR A 105 -1.83 -4.61 7.82
C THR A 105 -0.70 -4.13 8.72
N GLN A 106 0.02 -5.05 9.37
CA GLN A 106 1.20 -4.70 10.18
C GLN A 106 2.31 -4.07 9.31
N GLN A 107 2.57 -4.62 8.13
CA GLN A 107 3.55 -4.05 7.19
C GLN A 107 3.13 -2.66 6.71
N LEU A 108 1.85 -2.45 6.43
CA LEU A 108 1.30 -1.16 6.01
C LEU A 108 1.44 -0.10 7.12
N GLN A 109 1.19 -0.47 8.38
CA GLN A 109 1.41 0.40 9.53
C GLN A 109 2.89 0.74 9.73
N ALA A 110 3.77 -0.27 9.61
CA ALA A 110 5.22 -0.06 9.71
C ALA A 110 5.73 0.88 8.61
N LYS A 111 5.28 0.69 7.36
CA LYS A 111 5.61 1.58 6.22
C LYS A 111 5.04 2.97 6.38
N GLY A 112 3.84 3.11 6.96
CA GLY A 112 3.25 4.40 7.30
C GLY A 112 4.10 5.19 8.31
N LYS A 113 4.62 4.51 9.35
CA LYS A 113 5.56 5.12 10.31
C LYS A 113 6.87 5.50 9.64
N GLU A 114 7.44 4.62 8.82
CA GLU A 114 8.66 4.88 8.06
C GLU A 114 8.51 6.11 7.15
N LEU A 115 7.37 6.24 6.46
CA LEU A 115 7.04 7.40 5.62
C LEU A 115 6.98 8.71 6.41
N ASN A 116 6.33 8.70 7.57
CA ASN A 116 6.22 9.88 8.42
C ASN A 116 7.60 10.31 8.94
N GLU A 117 8.40 9.35 9.44
CA GLU A 117 9.77 9.62 9.87
C GLU A 117 10.64 10.15 8.71
N PHE A 118 10.51 9.57 7.51
CA PHE A 118 11.26 10.02 6.34
C PHE A 118 10.87 11.43 5.92
N ARG A 119 9.57 11.76 6.00
CA ARG A 119 9.04 13.10 5.74
C ARG A 119 9.62 14.13 6.72
N GLU A 120 9.66 13.81 8.01
CA GLU A 120 10.18 14.69 9.06
C GLU A 120 11.70 14.87 8.95
N LYS A 121 12.46 13.78 8.78
CA LYS A 121 13.94 13.81 8.69
C LYS A 121 14.45 14.62 7.50
N HIS A 122 13.68 14.69 6.41
CA HIS A 122 14.08 15.34 5.17
C HIS A 122 13.24 16.57 4.81
N ASN A 123 12.35 17.03 5.69
CA ASN A 123 11.45 18.18 5.47
C ASN A 123 10.70 18.14 4.12
N ILE A 124 10.25 16.96 3.71
CA ILE A 124 9.59 16.77 2.41
C ILE A 124 8.23 17.48 2.43
N ARG A 125 8.07 18.47 1.55
CA ARG A 125 6.78 19.11 1.27
C ARG A 125 6.12 18.39 0.11
N LEU A 126 5.01 17.71 0.40
CA LEU A 126 4.13 17.20 -0.64
C LEU A 126 3.49 18.42 -1.32
N MET A 127 3.89 18.66 -2.57
CA MET A 127 3.28 19.68 -3.42
C MET A 127 1.80 19.31 -3.59
N GLY A 128 0.93 20.00 -2.84
CA GLY A 128 -0.49 19.67 -2.67
C GLY A 128 -1.07 19.94 -1.27
N GLU A 129 -0.25 20.16 -0.23
CA GLU A 129 -0.74 20.52 1.13
C GLU A 129 -0.58 22.02 1.48
N ASP A 130 0.12 22.81 0.65
CA ASP A 130 0.34 24.26 0.85
C ASP A 130 -0.50 25.15 -0.09
N GLU A 131 -1.67 24.69 -0.55
CA GLU A 131 -2.71 25.59 -1.05
C GLU A 131 -3.91 25.56 -0.09
N LYS A 132 -3.74 26.22 1.06
CA LYS A 132 -4.89 26.87 1.69
C LYS A 132 -5.27 28.05 0.79
N PRO A 133 -6.42 28.05 0.09
CA PRO A 133 -6.91 29.28 -0.50
C PRO A 133 -7.14 30.26 0.65
N GLY A 134 -6.37 31.34 0.66
CA GLY A 134 -6.46 32.41 1.64
C GLY A 134 -7.90 32.89 1.74
N ALA A 135 -8.42 32.91 2.95
CA ALA A 135 -9.67 33.58 3.29
C ALA A 135 -9.59 35.04 2.81
N LYS A 136 -10.44 35.37 1.83
CA LYS A 136 -10.91 36.74 1.64
C LYS A 136 -12.41 36.72 1.89
N GLU A 137 -12.78 37.16 3.09
CA GLU A 137 -14.10 37.72 3.34
C GLU A 137 -14.33 38.91 2.39
N ASN A 138 -15.46 38.90 1.69
CA ASN A 138 -16.27 40.10 1.58
C ASN A 138 -17.73 39.70 1.32
N SER A 139 -18.60 40.41 2.03
CA SER A 139 -20.03 40.19 2.22
C SER A 139 -20.90 40.52 1.01
N ASP A 140 -22.08 39.90 1.04
CA ASP A 140 -23.39 40.31 0.52
C ASP A 140 -23.73 40.18 -0.97
N GLY A 141 -24.81 39.42 -1.20
CA GLY A 141 -25.52 39.33 -2.48
C GLY A 141 -26.52 38.18 -2.52
N ALA A 142 -27.67 38.35 -1.85
CA ALA A 142 -28.80 37.42 -1.87
C ALA A 142 -29.37 37.15 -3.28
N GLY A 143 -29.79 35.91 -3.54
CA GLY A 143 -30.61 35.57 -4.72
C GLY A 143 -30.81 34.06 -4.92
N ALA A 144 -31.99 33.56 -4.57
CA ALA A 144 -32.41 32.16 -4.62
C ALA A 144 -32.59 31.57 -6.05
N LYS A 145 -32.27 30.28 -6.26
CA LYS A 145 -33.23 29.18 -6.52
C LYS A 145 -32.56 27.84 -6.94
N SER A 146 -32.97 26.80 -6.20
CA SER A 146 -33.14 25.36 -6.49
C SER A 146 -32.78 24.77 -7.87
N SER A 147 -31.97 23.71 -7.84
CA SER A 147 -32.03 22.40 -8.56
C SER A 147 -30.59 21.94 -8.80
N SER A 148 -30.10 20.74 -8.48
CA SER A 148 -30.68 19.40 -8.44
C SER A 148 -29.86 18.51 -7.50
N ALA A 149 -30.50 17.46 -6.98
CA ALA A 149 -29.96 16.52 -6.01
C ALA A 149 -28.76 15.70 -6.57
N GLY A 150 -27.68 15.67 -5.80
CA GLY A 150 -26.62 14.66 -5.91
C GLY A 150 -26.33 14.13 -4.50
N VAL A 151 -26.69 12.87 -4.25
CA VAL A 151 -26.40 12.19 -2.98
C VAL A 151 -25.02 11.55 -3.09
N LEU A 152 -24.13 11.86 -2.15
CA LEU A 152 -22.88 11.13 -1.93
C LEU A 152 -23.03 10.32 -0.65
N VAL A 153 -22.95 9.00 -0.80
CA VAL A 153 -22.94 8.03 0.30
C VAL A 153 -21.51 7.97 0.85
N SER A 154 -21.38 8.03 2.17
CA SER A 154 -20.13 7.87 2.92
C SER A 154 -19.74 6.41 3.07
#